data_AF-A0A942TQB4-F1
#
_entry.id   AF-A0A942TQB4-F1
#
_cell.length_a   1.000
_cell.length_b   1.000
_cell.length_c   1.000
_cell.angle_alpha   90.00
_cell.angle_beta   90.00
_cell.angle_gamma   90.00
#
_symmetry.space_group_name_H-M   'P 1'
#
loop_
_entity.id
_entity.type
_entity.pdbx_description
1 polymer ?
#
loop_
_entity_poly.entity_id
_entity_poly.type
_entity_poly.pdbx_seq_one_letter_code
_entity_poly.pdbx_strand_id
1 'polypeptide(L)'
;MMKQRIGNIGLLNLTNATEESIQGIEGIDNVGLVIYKKENAHLLSALNIENIGKTVSIRDGYAFFNGILNIDQAYIESIQEPVKLFINGIVIIDKNVQADQIKKELFHFILNGKVYSPAHLSGSVSNLFADGELNVTTYPGEPPRIENGKFTLSNSFLQSLESQQYLVVNGLLTFSPDLNVDLFNEKISNMEVHGKIIIHEEQEAYLYKKMASLATSPAEVIPAGFELVESQLRLNSRSIRRFKNKNIMTRRPIVIDADVSREALSNAFSKIHSSSIIICHEDVEDIIYELCSLLDTEVLAYDKSFILIENEEEWSNDQFLALKEPSNFIVRGELTLDEDVDSEVLQEKIVAIDLMGEIIVSNKKLKGSLQNLLRLNDGEITERNKTKDEKSSYLNNIGELSL
;
A
#
# COMPACT_ATOMS: atom_id res chain seq x y z
N MET A 1 -19.15 -13.96 24.42
CA MET A 1 -18.93 -13.78 22.97
C MET A 1 -17.53 -13.23 22.81
N MET A 2 -16.73 -13.77 21.90
CA MET A 2 -15.43 -13.15 21.55
C MET A 2 -15.73 -11.76 21.01
N LYS A 3 -15.16 -10.73 21.62
CA LYS A 3 -15.26 -9.38 21.10
C LYS A 3 -14.28 -9.24 19.94
N GLN A 4 -14.69 -8.51 18.92
CA GLN A 4 -13.98 -8.37 17.67
C GLN A 4 -13.30 -7.01 17.64
N ARG A 5 -12.01 -7.00 17.34
CA ARG A 5 -11.28 -5.77 17.05
C ARG A 5 -11.20 -5.58 15.53
N ILE A 6 -11.52 -4.38 15.08
CA ILE A 6 -11.55 -4.03 13.67
C ILE A 6 -10.47 -2.99 13.42
N GLY A 7 -9.62 -3.23 12.44
CA GLY A 7 -8.60 -2.30 11.97
C GLY A 7 -9.19 -1.19 11.11
N ASN A 8 -8.52 -0.89 10.00
CA ASN A 8 -8.88 0.26 9.16
C ASN A 8 -10.20 0.05 8.41
N ILE A 9 -11.11 1.01 8.50
CA ILE A 9 -12.39 1.06 7.78
C ILE A 9 -12.44 2.31 6.90
N GLY A 10 -12.76 2.16 5.62
CA GLY A 10 -13.00 3.29 4.72
C GLY A 10 -14.28 4.05 5.08
N LEU A 11 -15.40 3.34 5.12
CA LEU A 11 -16.73 3.84 5.48
C LEU A 11 -17.38 3.00 6.57
N LEU A 12 -17.72 3.62 7.70
CA LEU A 12 -18.57 3.03 8.74
C LEU A 12 -20.01 3.55 8.58
N ASN A 13 -20.93 2.66 8.23
CA ASN A 13 -22.34 2.97 8.03
C ASN A 13 -23.17 2.58 9.26
N LEU A 14 -23.59 3.59 10.02
CA LEU A 14 -24.44 3.44 11.20
C LEU A 14 -25.90 3.82 10.94
N THR A 15 -26.33 3.97 9.69
CA THR A 15 -27.68 4.49 9.38
C THR A 15 -28.82 3.56 9.79
N ASN A 16 -28.55 2.26 9.94
CA ASN A 16 -29.49 1.23 10.40
C ASN A 16 -28.98 0.46 11.63
N ALA A 17 -27.87 0.91 12.22
CA ALA A 17 -27.23 0.24 13.34
C ALA A 17 -28.10 0.26 14.59
N THR A 18 -27.99 -0.79 15.39
CA THR A 18 -28.66 -0.96 16.68
C THR A 18 -27.63 -1.16 17.81
N GLU A 19 -28.04 -1.03 19.07
CA GLU A 19 -27.16 -1.36 20.19
C GLU A 19 -26.65 -2.80 20.13
N GLU A 20 -27.49 -3.74 19.68
CA GLU A 20 -27.13 -5.14 19.50
C GLU A 20 -26.04 -5.33 18.44
N SER A 21 -26.09 -4.56 17.34
CA SER A 21 -25.11 -4.64 16.24
C SER A 21 -23.69 -4.25 16.67
N ILE A 22 -23.55 -3.38 17.69
CA ILE A 22 -22.25 -2.88 18.14
C ILE A 22 -21.70 -3.64 19.36
N GLN A 23 -22.51 -4.42 20.07
CA GLN A 23 -22.11 -5.12 21.31
C GLN A 23 -20.95 -6.11 21.12
N GLY A 24 -20.78 -6.64 19.90
CA GLY A 24 -19.69 -7.57 19.56
C GLY A 24 -18.36 -6.88 19.25
N ILE A 25 -18.32 -5.55 19.12
CA ILE A 25 -17.15 -4.80 18.68
C ILE A 25 -16.40 -4.27 19.90
N GLU A 26 -15.16 -4.71 20.07
CA GLU A 26 -14.28 -4.25 21.15
C GLU A 26 -13.72 -2.85 20.88
N GLY A 27 -13.33 -2.63 19.63
CA GLY A 27 -12.72 -1.40 19.20
C GLY A 27 -12.52 -1.37 17.68
N ILE A 28 -12.45 -0.16 17.16
CA ILE A 28 -12.15 0.14 15.77
C ILE A 28 -10.93 1.08 15.76
N ASP A 29 -9.88 0.72 15.03
CA ASP A 29 -8.65 1.51 15.04
C ASP A 29 -8.84 2.81 14.24
N ASN A 30 -9.03 2.73 12.92
CA ASN A 30 -9.15 3.92 12.07
C ASN A 30 -10.41 3.88 11.20
N VAL A 31 -11.15 4.97 11.16
CA VAL A 31 -12.31 5.13 10.28
C VAL A 31 -12.15 6.37 9.41
N GLY A 32 -12.22 6.21 8.09
CA GLY A 32 -12.16 7.32 7.14
C GLY A 32 -13.40 8.22 7.23
N LEU A 33 -14.58 7.63 7.03
CA LEU A 33 -15.87 8.32 7.10
C LEU A 33 -16.86 7.52 7.96
N VAL A 34 -17.52 8.18 8.91
CA VAL A 34 -18.70 7.65 9.60
C VAL A 34 -19.94 8.34 9.06
N ILE A 35 -20.95 7.56 8.67
CA ILE A 35 -22.29 8.08 8.35
C ILE A 35 -23.31 7.58 9.36
N TYR A 36 -24.21 8.46 9.80
CA TYR A 36 -25.23 8.12 10.79
C TYR A 36 -26.49 8.97 10.58
N LYS A 37 -27.63 8.47 11.07
CA LYS A 37 -28.85 9.27 11.23
C LYS A 37 -28.91 9.87 12.63
N LYS A 38 -29.70 10.92 12.82
CA LYS A 38 -29.86 11.59 14.12
C LYS A 38 -30.22 10.62 15.25
N GLU A 39 -31.08 9.64 14.97
CA GLU A 39 -31.48 8.58 15.91
C GLU A 39 -30.31 7.70 16.38
N ASN A 40 -29.32 7.46 15.52
CA ASN A 40 -28.18 6.57 15.78
C ASN A 40 -26.91 7.31 16.24
N ALA A 41 -26.99 8.63 16.43
CA ALA A 41 -25.83 9.43 16.82
C ALA A 41 -25.21 8.98 18.16
N HIS A 42 -26.02 8.45 19.07
CA HIS A 42 -25.57 7.95 20.37
C HIS A 42 -24.66 6.71 20.25
N LEU A 43 -24.84 5.89 19.21
CA LEU A 43 -24.02 4.69 18.96
C LEU A 43 -22.57 5.05 18.64
N LEU A 44 -22.33 6.23 18.05
CA LEU A 44 -20.98 6.70 17.77
C LEU A 44 -20.14 6.87 19.04
N SER A 45 -20.77 7.30 20.14
CA SER A 45 -20.09 7.43 21.44
C SER A 45 -19.98 6.11 22.19
N ALA A 46 -20.77 5.11 21.82
CA ALA A 46 -20.74 3.77 22.41
C ALA A 46 -19.67 2.88 21.76
N LEU A 47 -19.31 3.14 20.50
CA LEU A 47 -18.21 2.49 19.81
C LEU A 47 -16.87 3.07 20.25
N ASN A 48 -15.92 2.20 20.58
CA ASN A 48 -14.55 2.59 20.88
C ASN A 48 -13.75 2.76 19.57
N ILE A 49 -13.80 3.96 18.98
CA ILE A 49 -13.08 4.29 17.75
C ILE A 49 -11.88 5.18 18.08
N GLU A 50 -10.67 4.73 17.74
CA GLU A 50 -9.45 5.46 18.08
C GLU A 50 -9.30 6.73 17.21
N ASN A 51 -9.40 6.60 15.88
CA ASN A 51 -9.30 7.71 14.95
C ASN A 51 -10.49 7.80 13.99
N ILE A 52 -11.07 8.99 13.86
CA ILE A 52 -12.13 9.29 12.89
C ILE A 52 -11.68 10.44 11.99
N GLY A 53 -11.62 10.19 10.68
CA GLY A 53 -11.31 11.22 9.69
C GLY A 53 -12.45 12.22 9.53
N LYS A 54 -13.67 11.74 9.30
CA LYS A 54 -14.86 12.58 9.12
C LYS A 54 -16.13 11.90 9.62
N THR A 55 -17.04 12.67 10.18
CA THR A 55 -18.39 12.21 10.56
C THR A 55 -19.44 13.00 9.80
N VAL A 56 -20.45 12.34 9.23
CA VAL A 56 -21.54 13.01 8.54
C VAL A 56 -22.90 12.48 8.98
N SER A 57 -23.77 13.40 9.39
CA SER A 57 -25.17 13.08 9.66
C SER A 57 -25.97 13.14 8.35
N ILE A 58 -26.61 12.03 7.99
CA ILE A 58 -27.52 11.97 6.84
C ILE A 58 -28.87 12.53 7.27
N ARG A 59 -29.34 13.56 6.55
CA ARG A 59 -30.63 14.22 6.79
C ARG A 59 -31.78 13.32 6.35
N ASP A 60 -32.93 13.47 7.00
CA ASP A 60 -34.14 12.71 6.64
C ASP A 60 -34.54 12.93 5.17
N GLY A 61 -34.91 11.82 4.51
CA GLY A 61 -35.31 11.81 3.11
C GLY A 61 -34.15 11.80 2.10
N TYR A 62 -32.89 11.80 2.54
CA TYR A 62 -31.75 11.53 1.66
C TYR A 62 -31.50 10.03 1.55
N ALA A 63 -31.44 9.52 0.32
CA ALA A 63 -30.94 8.18 0.07
C ALA A 63 -29.40 8.17 0.02
N PHE A 64 -28.80 7.09 0.50
CA PHE A 64 -27.34 6.91 0.51
C PHE A 64 -26.89 6.19 -0.77
N PHE A 65 -25.84 6.70 -1.42
CA PHE A 65 -25.21 6.09 -2.58
C PHE A 65 -23.70 6.04 -2.39
N ASN A 66 -23.11 4.85 -2.50
CA ASN A 66 -21.66 4.63 -2.42
C ASN A 66 -21.14 4.17 -3.80
N GLY A 67 -20.17 4.88 -4.38
CA GLY A 67 -19.54 4.52 -5.65
C GLY A 67 -19.58 5.61 -6.72
N ILE A 68 -19.73 5.20 -7.99
CA ILE A 68 -19.71 6.10 -9.16
C ILE A 68 -21.14 6.33 -9.65
N LEU A 69 -21.60 7.57 -9.59
CA LEU A 69 -22.89 8.00 -10.14
C LEU A 69 -22.66 8.68 -11.48
N ASN A 70 -23.11 8.04 -12.57
CA ASN A 70 -23.14 8.65 -13.89
C ASN A 70 -24.47 9.36 -14.10
N ILE A 71 -24.40 10.65 -14.45
CA ILE A 71 -25.56 11.49 -14.76
C ILE A 71 -25.51 11.80 -16.25
N ASP A 72 -26.23 11.02 -17.03
CA ASP A 72 -26.46 11.26 -18.44
C ASP A 72 -27.85 11.86 -18.69
N GLN A 73 -28.16 12.10 -19.97
CA GLN A 73 -29.46 12.64 -20.35
C GLN A 73 -30.63 11.74 -19.92
N ALA A 74 -30.49 10.42 -20.07
CA ALA A 74 -31.53 9.47 -19.73
C ALA A 74 -31.81 9.45 -18.22
N TYR A 75 -30.78 9.54 -17.39
CA TYR A 75 -30.90 9.67 -15.95
C TYR A 75 -31.69 10.92 -15.58
N ILE A 76 -31.35 12.08 -16.16
CA ILE A 76 -32.06 13.35 -15.90
C ILE A 76 -33.54 13.25 -16.32
N GLU A 77 -33.82 12.70 -17.50
CA GLU A 77 -35.19 12.55 -18.02
C GLU A 77 -36.04 11.58 -17.20
N SER A 78 -35.42 10.62 -16.51
CA SER A 78 -36.13 9.69 -15.63
C SER A 78 -36.65 10.33 -14.33
N ILE A 79 -36.16 11.53 -13.98
CA ILE A 79 -36.47 12.20 -12.72
C ILE A 79 -37.79 12.95 -12.83
N GLN A 80 -38.82 12.45 -12.16
CA GLN A 80 -40.15 13.06 -12.09
C GLN A 80 -40.35 13.90 -10.82
N GLU A 81 -39.61 13.61 -9.75
CA GLU A 81 -39.67 14.29 -8.46
C GLU A 81 -38.26 14.61 -7.94
N PRO A 82 -38.08 15.65 -7.10
CA PRO A 82 -36.77 16.02 -6.59
C PRO A 82 -36.02 14.87 -5.89
N VAL A 83 -34.82 14.58 -6.38
CA VAL A 83 -33.95 13.52 -5.87
C VAL A 83 -33.04 14.07 -4.78
N LYS A 84 -33.06 13.42 -3.61
CA LYS A 84 -32.21 13.74 -2.46
C LYS A 84 -31.20 12.61 -2.24
N LEU A 85 -29.92 12.87 -2.53
CA LEU A 85 -28.86 11.86 -2.41
C LEU A 85 -27.68 12.35 -1.59
N PHE A 86 -27.25 11.51 -0.65
CA PHE A 86 -25.91 11.58 -0.07
C PHE A 86 -25.01 10.63 -0.86
N ILE A 87 -24.01 11.17 -1.53
CA ILE A 87 -23.12 10.43 -2.42
C ILE A 87 -21.75 10.35 -1.76
N ASN A 88 -21.28 9.14 -1.47
CA ASN A 88 -19.90 8.87 -1.12
C ASN A 88 -19.18 8.28 -2.33
N GLY A 89 -18.36 9.08 -3.01
CA GLY A 89 -17.65 8.64 -4.20
C GLY A 89 -17.60 9.68 -5.31
N ILE A 90 -17.83 9.25 -6.55
CA ILE A 90 -17.58 10.07 -7.74
C ILE A 90 -18.89 10.33 -8.46
N VAL A 91 -19.15 11.59 -8.83
CA VAL A 91 -20.22 11.95 -9.76
C VAL A 91 -19.61 12.32 -11.10
N ILE A 92 -20.10 11.72 -12.18
CA ILE A 92 -19.67 12.02 -13.55
C ILE A 92 -20.87 12.53 -14.32
N ILE A 93 -20.84 13.79 -14.74
CA ILE A 93 -21.85 14.35 -15.65
C ILE A 93 -21.42 14.03 -17.08
N ASP A 94 -22.29 13.44 -17.89
CA ASP A 94 -21.96 13.09 -19.28
C ASP A 94 -21.78 14.33 -20.18
N LYS A 95 -20.95 14.19 -21.22
CA LYS A 95 -20.64 15.26 -22.19
C LYS A 95 -21.85 15.75 -22.99
N ASN A 96 -22.86 14.90 -23.19
CA ASN A 96 -24.03 15.23 -24.00
C ASN A 96 -25.12 15.97 -23.21
N VAL A 97 -24.98 16.07 -21.88
CA VAL A 97 -25.90 16.85 -21.05
C VAL A 97 -25.84 18.33 -21.43
N GLN A 98 -27.00 18.95 -21.54
CA GLN A 98 -27.17 20.37 -21.81
C GLN A 98 -27.39 21.15 -20.51
N ALA A 99 -26.96 22.41 -20.48
CA ALA A 99 -27.00 23.22 -19.28
C ALA A 99 -28.43 23.47 -18.75
N ASP A 100 -29.42 23.52 -19.64
CA ASP A 100 -30.84 23.71 -19.34
C ASP A 100 -31.53 22.46 -18.78
N GLN A 101 -30.93 21.28 -19.00
CA GLN A 101 -31.39 20.01 -18.41
C GLN A 101 -31.03 19.93 -16.92
N ILE A 102 -29.99 20.66 -16.48
CA ILE A 102 -29.54 20.70 -15.09
C ILE A 102 -30.42 21.64 -14.28
N LYS A 103 -31.55 21.13 -13.80
CA LYS A 103 -32.50 21.88 -12.96
C LYS A 103 -32.20 21.68 -11.49
N LYS A 104 -31.60 22.69 -10.85
CA LYS A 104 -31.21 22.65 -9.41
C LYS A 104 -32.33 22.22 -8.47
N GLU A 105 -33.58 22.52 -8.81
CA GLU A 105 -34.77 22.16 -8.03
C GLU A 105 -35.03 20.64 -7.98
N LEU A 106 -34.49 19.88 -8.94
CA LEU A 106 -34.64 18.43 -9.02
C LEU A 106 -33.51 17.67 -8.33
N PHE A 107 -32.42 18.35 -7.97
CA PHE A 107 -31.21 17.72 -7.46
C PHE A 107 -30.80 18.32 -6.12
N HIS A 108 -30.90 17.51 -5.08
CA HIS A 108 -30.45 17.84 -3.74
C HIS A 108 -29.35 16.87 -3.35
N PHE A 109 -28.12 17.18 -3.76
CA PHE A 109 -26.97 16.31 -3.54
C PHE A 109 -26.07 16.84 -2.43
N ILE A 110 -25.68 15.93 -1.55
CA ILE A 110 -24.57 16.11 -0.61
C ILE A 110 -23.49 15.15 -1.05
N LEU A 111 -22.29 15.65 -1.34
CA LEU A 111 -21.20 14.84 -1.88
C LEU A 111 -20.05 14.76 -0.87
N ASN A 112 -19.62 13.53 -0.59
CA ASN A 112 -18.31 13.23 -0.03
C ASN A 112 -17.46 12.56 -1.12
N GLY A 113 -16.71 13.36 -1.88
CA GLY A 113 -15.86 12.89 -2.96
C GLY A 113 -15.69 13.92 -4.07
N LYS A 114 -15.67 13.48 -5.33
CA LYS A 114 -15.33 14.33 -6.48
C LYS A 114 -16.42 14.39 -7.53
N VAL A 115 -16.49 15.52 -8.23
CA VAL A 115 -17.35 15.69 -9.40
C VAL A 115 -16.49 15.87 -10.63
N TYR A 116 -16.79 15.12 -11.68
CA TYR A 116 -16.26 15.31 -13.02
C TYR A 116 -17.34 15.87 -13.93
N SER A 117 -17.01 16.95 -14.62
CA SER A 117 -17.97 17.65 -15.47
C SER A 117 -17.33 18.12 -16.78
N PRO A 118 -18.07 18.11 -17.91
CA PRO A 118 -17.64 18.80 -19.11
C PRO A 118 -17.41 20.29 -18.82
N ALA A 119 -16.41 20.88 -19.48
CA ALA A 119 -16.06 22.28 -19.25
C ALA A 119 -17.25 23.25 -19.41
N HIS A 120 -18.15 23.00 -20.38
CA HIS A 120 -19.34 23.83 -20.64
C HIS A 120 -20.42 23.75 -19.56
N LEU A 121 -20.38 22.74 -18.68
CA LEU A 121 -21.35 22.55 -17.60
C LEU A 121 -20.80 22.90 -16.21
N SER A 122 -19.50 23.19 -16.10
CA SER A 122 -18.81 23.44 -14.82
C SER A 122 -19.55 24.43 -13.90
N GLY A 123 -20.04 25.54 -14.45
CA GLY A 123 -20.81 26.55 -13.69
C GLY A 123 -22.18 26.02 -13.21
N SER A 124 -22.93 25.34 -14.08
CA SER A 124 -24.23 24.76 -13.71
C SER A 124 -24.08 23.65 -12.66
N VAL A 125 -23.05 22.82 -12.81
CA VAL A 125 -22.76 21.69 -11.92
C VAL A 125 -22.27 22.17 -10.56
N SER A 126 -21.44 23.22 -10.51
CA SER A 126 -21.00 23.80 -9.24
C SER A 126 -22.19 24.28 -8.38
N ASN A 127 -23.28 24.72 -9.01
CA ASN A 127 -24.48 25.16 -8.31
C ASN A 127 -25.37 24.02 -7.77
N LEU A 128 -25.18 22.78 -8.25
CA LEU A 128 -25.93 21.60 -7.80
C LEU A 128 -25.55 21.15 -6.39
N PHE A 129 -24.28 21.31 -6.03
CA PHE A 129 -23.72 20.78 -4.78
C PHE A 129 -23.42 21.90 -3.78
N ALA A 130 -24.45 22.68 -3.43
CA ALA A 130 -24.32 23.88 -2.61
C ALA A 130 -23.84 23.63 -1.16
N ASP A 131 -23.93 22.39 -0.68
CA ASP A 131 -23.54 21.97 0.67
C ASP A 131 -22.24 21.12 0.61
N GLY A 132 -21.06 21.73 0.77
CA GLY A 132 -19.76 21.02 0.92
C GLY A 132 -18.55 21.74 0.29
N GLU A 133 -17.33 21.32 0.66
CA GLU A 133 -16.11 21.66 -0.10
C GLU A 133 -16.12 20.86 -1.41
N LEU A 134 -16.44 21.52 -2.52
CA LEU A 134 -16.56 20.85 -3.82
C LEU A 134 -15.40 21.22 -4.74
N ASN A 135 -14.68 20.19 -5.19
CA ASN A 135 -13.72 20.30 -6.29
C ASN A 135 -14.35 19.72 -7.56
N VAL A 136 -15.05 20.56 -8.34
CA VAL A 136 -15.48 20.19 -9.70
C VAL A 136 -14.24 20.14 -10.58
N THR A 137 -13.91 18.94 -11.06
CA THR A 137 -12.80 18.75 -12.00
C THR A 137 -13.37 18.66 -13.41
N THR A 138 -12.91 19.54 -14.30
CA THR A 138 -13.38 19.51 -15.68
C THR A 138 -12.60 18.50 -16.52
N TYR A 139 -13.27 17.83 -17.46
CA TYR A 139 -12.61 16.96 -18.43
C TYR A 139 -12.86 17.43 -19.88
N PRO A 140 -11.88 17.26 -20.79
CA PRO A 140 -12.05 17.54 -22.20
C PRO A 140 -12.59 16.29 -22.94
N GLY A 141 -13.65 16.46 -23.72
CA GLY A 141 -14.16 15.40 -24.58
C GLY A 141 -14.86 14.28 -23.82
N GLU A 142 -14.19 13.15 -23.63
CA GLU A 142 -14.78 11.96 -23.01
C GLU A 142 -14.74 12.01 -21.48
N PRO A 143 -15.75 11.43 -20.79
CA PRO A 143 -15.73 11.26 -19.34
C PRO A 143 -14.48 10.55 -18.85
N PRO A 144 -13.98 10.83 -17.63
CA PRO A 144 -12.76 10.23 -17.13
C PRO A 144 -12.88 8.70 -17.04
N ARG A 145 -11.81 8.02 -17.42
CA ARG A 145 -11.69 6.58 -17.34
C ARG A 145 -11.06 6.22 -16.00
N ILE A 146 -11.79 5.45 -15.20
CA ILE A 146 -11.38 5.08 -13.85
C ILE A 146 -10.92 3.63 -13.85
N GLU A 147 -9.70 3.39 -13.39
CA GLU A 147 -9.10 2.07 -13.23
C GLU A 147 -8.78 1.84 -11.74
N ASN A 148 -9.19 0.69 -11.20
CA ASN A 148 -9.02 0.37 -9.78
C ASN A 148 -8.09 -0.83 -9.60
N GLY A 149 -7.25 -0.80 -8.57
CA GLY A 149 -6.32 -1.87 -8.25
C GLY A 149 -4.97 -1.72 -8.96
N LYS A 150 -4.52 -2.78 -9.64
CA LYS A 150 -3.26 -2.77 -10.41
C LYS A 150 -3.57 -2.50 -11.87
N PHE A 151 -3.01 -1.42 -12.42
CA PHE A 151 -3.22 -1.02 -13.80
C PHE A 151 -1.87 -0.78 -14.50
N THR A 152 -1.68 -1.44 -15.63
CA THR A 152 -0.50 -1.25 -16.48
C THR A 152 -0.88 -0.40 -17.69
N LEU A 153 -0.26 0.77 -17.80
CA LEU A 153 -0.40 1.64 -18.96
C LEU A 153 0.52 1.14 -20.08
N SER A 154 -0.08 0.53 -21.09
CA SER A 154 0.63 -0.09 -22.22
C SER A 154 0.32 0.59 -23.55
N ASN A 155 1.13 0.29 -24.56
CA ASN A 155 0.88 0.71 -25.95
C ASN A 155 -0.47 0.20 -26.48
N SER A 156 -0.85 -1.04 -26.15
CA SER A 156 -2.13 -1.61 -26.57
C SER A 156 -3.32 -0.87 -25.97
N PHE A 157 -3.23 -0.47 -24.70
CA PHE A 157 -4.23 0.37 -24.06
C PHE A 157 -4.36 1.72 -24.77
N LEU A 158 -3.25 2.43 -24.99
CA LEU A 158 -3.26 3.73 -25.65
C LEU A 158 -3.84 3.65 -27.07
N GLN A 159 -3.52 2.59 -27.82
CA GLN A 159 -4.04 2.36 -29.17
C GLN A 159 -5.55 2.07 -29.19
N SER A 160 -6.09 1.47 -28.12
CA SER A 160 -7.53 1.22 -27.98
C SER A 160 -8.36 2.47 -27.73
N LEU A 161 -7.73 3.59 -27.37
CA LEU A 161 -8.44 4.83 -27.11
C LEU A 161 -8.77 5.54 -28.43
N GLU A 162 -10.05 5.74 -28.68
CA GLU A 162 -10.52 6.44 -29.89
C GLU A 162 -10.16 7.94 -29.84
N SER A 163 -10.19 8.54 -28.66
CA SER A 163 -9.96 9.97 -28.42
C SER A 163 -9.09 10.19 -27.17
N GLN A 164 -8.81 11.46 -26.84
CA GLN A 164 -8.05 11.78 -25.64
C GLN A 164 -8.85 11.45 -24.37
N GLN A 165 -8.19 10.82 -23.41
CA GLN A 165 -8.81 10.34 -22.19
C GLN A 165 -8.19 11.02 -20.97
N TYR A 166 -9.02 11.50 -20.05
CA TYR A 166 -8.58 11.75 -18.67
C TYR A 166 -8.57 10.41 -17.94
N LEU A 167 -7.40 9.95 -17.52
CA LEU A 167 -7.22 8.70 -16.77
C LEU A 167 -7.14 8.95 -15.26
N VAL A 168 -7.93 8.21 -14.48
CA VAL A 168 -7.90 8.21 -13.01
C VAL A 168 -7.58 6.80 -12.54
N VAL A 169 -6.52 6.63 -11.75
CA VAL A 169 -6.08 5.30 -11.25
C VAL A 169 -6.10 5.27 -9.74
N ASN A 170 -6.91 4.38 -9.16
CA ASN A 170 -6.98 4.14 -7.73
C ASN A 170 -6.20 2.87 -7.38
N GLY A 171 -4.94 3.02 -6.96
CA GLY A 171 -4.07 1.90 -6.62
C GLY A 171 -2.67 2.01 -7.23
N LEU A 172 -2.21 0.95 -7.89
CA LEU A 172 -0.87 0.87 -8.48
C LEU A 172 -0.95 1.13 -9.99
N LEU A 173 -0.30 2.20 -10.44
CA LEU A 173 -0.06 2.49 -11.85
C LEU A 173 1.36 2.08 -12.23
N THR A 174 1.50 1.25 -13.25
CA THR A 174 2.80 0.90 -13.83
C THR A 174 2.84 1.29 -15.30
N PHE A 175 3.86 2.03 -15.73
CA PHE A 175 4.08 2.26 -17.16
C PHE A 175 4.81 1.05 -17.75
N SER A 176 4.38 0.59 -18.92
CA SER A 176 5.16 -0.41 -19.64
C SER A 176 6.55 0.14 -19.99
N PRO A 177 7.63 -0.66 -19.92
CA PRO A 177 8.99 -0.18 -20.23
C PRO A 177 9.11 0.38 -21.65
N ASP A 178 8.36 -0.19 -22.60
CA ASP A 178 8.33 0.19 -24.01
C ASP A 178 7.24 1.23 -24.34
N LEU A 179 6.65 1.90 -23.34
CA LEU A 179 5.56 2.85 -23.57
C LEU A 179 5.97 3.94 -24.56
N ASN A 180 5.18 4.09 -25.61
CA ASN A 180 5.34 5.15 -26.59
C ASN A 180 4.89 6.48 -25.96
N VAL A 181 5.86 7.29 -25.58
CA VAL A 181 5.64 8.59 -24.91
C VAL A 181 4.91 9.61 -25.79
N ASP A 182 5.07 9.54 -27.11
CA ASP A 182 4.36 10.44 -28.04
C ASP A 182 2.88 10.07 -28.10
N LEU A 183 2.58 8.78 -28.23
CA LEU A 183 1.21 8.28 -28.19
C LEU A 183 0.56 8.53 -26.82
N PHE A 184 1.31 8.39 -25.74
CA PHE A 184 0.86 8.75 -24.39
C PHE A 184 0.46 10.22 -24.31
N ASN A 185 1.30 11.13 -24.82
CA ASN A 185 1.02 12.56 -24.83
C ASN A 185 -0.20 12.90 -25.69
N GLU A 186 -0.39 12.20 -26.80
CA GLU A 186 -1.53 12.34 -27.69
C GLU A 186 -2.82 11.85 -27.04
N LYS A 187 -2.81 10.67 -26.41
CA LYS A 187 -4.03 9.96 -25.98
C LYS A 187 -4.45 10.21 -24.54
N ILE A 188 -3.55 10.64 -23.66
CA ILE A 188 -3.89 10.96 -22.27
C ILE A 188 -3.91 12.47 -22.10
N SER A 189 -5.07 13.05 -21.79
CA SER A 189 -5.20 14.50 -21.61
C SER A 189 -4.64 14.93 -20.25
N ASN A 190 -5.13 14.29 -19.19
CA ASN A 190 -4.71 14.44 -17.80
C ASN A 190 -4.67 13.08 -17.11
N MET A 191 -3.95 13.02 -16.00
CA MET A 191 -3.85 11.84 -15.16
C MET A 191 -3.99 12.20 -13.68
N GLU A 192 -4.76 11.40 -12.96
CA GLU A 192 -4.78 11.40 -11.51
C GLU A 192 -4.49 9.99 -11.02
N VAL A 193 -3.60 9.87 -10.04
CA VAL A 193 -3.30 8.61 -9.37
C VAL A 193 -3.54 8.81 -7.89
N HIS A 194 -4.21 7.84 -7.27
CA HIS A 194 -4.39 7.72 -5.83
C HIS A 194 -3.75 6.41 -5.38
N GLY A 195 -2.44 6.47 -5.12
CA GLY A 195 -1.68 5.30 -4.69
C GLY A 195 -0.23 5.40 -5.12
N LYS A 196 0.27 4.40 -5.84
CA LYS A 196 1.69 4.30 -6.18
C LYS A 196 1.89 4.28 -7.69
N ILE A 197 2.97 4.90 -8.14
CA ILE A 197 3.35 4.92 -9.56
C ILE A 197 4.71 4.23 -9.70
N ILE A 198 4.85 3.37 -10.70
CA ILE A 198 6.12 2.77 -11.12
C ILE A 198 6.36 3.15 -12.57
N ILE A 199 7.49 3.82 -12.82
CA ILE A 199 7.89 4.32 -14.14
C ILE A 199 9.38 4.09 -14.36
N HIS A 200 9.82 4.15 -15.61
CA HIS A 200 11.24 4.25 -15.94
C HIS A 200 11.71 5.71 -15.97
N GLU A 201 12.99 5.94 -15.70
CA GLU A 201 13.62 7.27 -15.66
C GLU A 201 13.32 8.10 -16.92
N GLU A 202 13.38 7.48 -18.10
CA GLU A 202 13.07 8.14 -19.36
C GLU A 202 11.59 8.59 -19.51
N GLN A 203 10.69 8.10 -18.66
CA GLN A 203 9.25 8.39 -18.70
C GLN A 203 8.83 9.47 -17.70
N GLU A 204 9.69 9.80 -16.72
CA GLU A 204 9.36 10.65 -15.58
C GLU A 204 8.87 12.04 -15.99
N ALA A 205 9.59 12.69 -16.90
CA ALA A 205 9.22 14.03 -17.38
C ALA A 205 7.85 14.05 -18.07
N TYR A 206 7.40 12.93 -18.63
CA TYR A 206 6.09 12.83 -19.29
C TYR A 206 4.96 12.63 -18.30
N LEU A 207 5.19 11.84 -17.24
CA LEU A 207 4.25 11.70 -16.13
C LEU A 207 3.94 13.07 -15.51
N TYR A 208 4.97 13.87 -15.21
CA TYR A 208 4.82 15.18 -14.57
C TYR A 208 4.12 16.22 -15.44
N LYS A 209 4.10 16.03 -16.76
CA LYS A 209 3.31 16.90 -17.66
C LYS A 209 1.81 16.61 -17.61
N LYS A 210 1.41 15.40 -17.22
CA LYS A 210 0.01 14.95 -17.21
C LYS A 210 -0.61 14.94 -15.81
N MET A 211 0.20 14.97 -14.77
CA MET A 211 -0.25 15.03 -13.38
C MET A 211 -0.15 16.44 -12.81
N ALA A 212 -1.21 16.90 -12.16
CA ALA A 212 -1.23 18.22 -11.51
C ALA A 212 -0.42 18.25 -10.20
N SER A 213 -0.28 17.12 -9.51
CA SER A 213 0.47 16.99 -8.25
C SER A 213 0.85 15.53 -7.99
N LEU A 214 2.00 15.32 -7.35
CA LEU A 214 2.47 14.02 -6.86
C LEU A 214 2.32 13.87 -5.34
N ALA A 215 1.81 14.90 -4.65
CA ALA A 215 1.79 14.94 -3.19
C ALA A 215 1.08 13.73 -2.56
N THR A 216 0.12 13.14 -3.28
CA THR A 216 -0.65 11.97 -2.84
C THR A 216 -0.20 10.65 -3.47
N SER A 217 0.81 10.68 -4.35
CA SER A 217 1.20 9.51 -5.15
C SER A 217 2.70 9.44 -5.38
N PRO A 218 3.46 8.80 -4.47
CA PRO A 218 4.89 8.63 -4.65
C PRO A 218 5.18 7.85 -5.94
N ALA A 219 5.99 8.46 -6.80
CA ALA A 219 6.53 7.80 -7.98
C ALA A 219 7.82 7.08 -7.61
N GLU A 220 7.87 5.79 -7.93
CA GLU A 220 9.11 5.03 -8.00
C GLU A 220 9.65 5.10 -9.41
N VAL A 221 10.87 5.56 -9.52
CA VAL A 221 11.59 5.66 -10.78
C VAL A 221 12.59 4.51 -10.86
N ILE A 222 12.43 3.67 -11.87
CA ILE A 222 13.39 2.63 -12.24
C ILE A 222 14.51 3.32 -13.03
N PRO A 223 15.77 3.31 -12.55
CA PRO A 223 16.86 4.00 -13.23
C PRO A 223 17.08 3.46 -14.65
N ALA A 224 17.60 4.31 -15.54
CA ALA A 224 17.82 3.96 -16.93
C ALA A 224 18.69 2.70 -17.07
N GLY A 225 18.20 1.74 -17.85
CA GLY A 225 18.89 0.47 -18.12
C GLY A 225 18.80 -0.57 -16.99
N PHE A 226 18.00 -0.34 -15.94
CA PHE A 226 17.70 -1.32 -14.90
C PHE A 226 16.40 -2.10 -15.19
N GLU A 227 16.38 -3.36 -14.77
CA GLU A 227 15.18 -4.20 -14.76
C GLU A 227 14.67 -4.36 -13.32
N LEU A 228 13.37 -4.10 -13.10
CA LEU A 228 12.74 -4.28 -11.79
C LEU A 228 12.51 -5.77 -11.50
N VAL A 229 12.97 -6.21 -10.33
CA VAL A 229 12.73 -7.56 -9.80
C VAL A 229 11.81 -7.47 -8.59
N GLU A 230 10.57 -7.93 -8.77
CA GLU A 230 9.51 -7.81 -7.75
C GLU A 230 9.56 -8.91 -6.67
N SER A 231 10.18 -10.04 -6.96
CA SER A 231 10.30 -11.19 -6.06
C SER A 231 11.63 -11.22 -5.33
N GLN A 232 11.66 -11.88 -4.17
CA GLN A 232 12.90 -12.16 -3.46
C GLN A 232 13.82 -13.00 -4.35
N LEU A 233 15.09 -12.61 -4.43
CA LEU A 233 16.09 -13.32 -5.20
C LEU A 233 16.88 -14.22 -4.28
N ARG A 234 16.84 -15.54 -4.53
CA ARG A 234 17.81 -16.49 -3.98
C ARG A 234 18.72 -17.02 -5.08
N LEU A 235 19.99 -16.69 -4.98
CA LEU A 235 21.01 -16.95 -5.97
C LEU A 235 21.91 -18.08 -5.50
N ASN A 236 22.03 -19.10 -6.34
CA ASN A 236 23.04 -20.15 -6.22
C ASN A 236 23.80 -20.25 -7.53
N SER A 237 24.81 -21.13 -7.58
CA SER A 237 25.65 -21.37 -8.76
C SER A 237 24.89 -21.63 -10.07
N ARG A 238 23.62 -22.06 -10.01
CA ARG A 238 22.75 -22.30 -11.17
C ARG A 238 21.86 -21.10 -11.47
N SER A 239 21.11 -20.60 -10.49
CA SER A 239 20.09 -19.55 -10.71
C SER A 239 20.70 -18.21 -11.09
N ILE A 240 21.93 -17.93 -10.67
CA ILE A 240 22.64 -16.69 -11.00
C ILE A 240 22.94 -16.53 -12.50
N ARG A 241 23.10 -17.64 -13.24
CA ARG A 241 23.48 -17.65 -14.66
C ARG A 241 22.42 -17.04 -15.60
N ARG A 242 21.19 -16.84 -15.12
CA ARG A 242 20.08 -16.30 -15.93
C ARG A 242 20.22 -14.81 -16.22
N PHE A 243 20.94 -14.07 -15.37
CA PHE A 243 21.00 -12.61 -15.46
C PHE A 243 21.88 -12.15 -16.63
N LYS A 244 23.10 -12.68 -16.80
CA LYS A 244 23.96 -12.37 -17.97
C LYS A 244 24.21 -10.86 -18.14
N ASN A 245 24.96 -10.27 -17.20
CA ASN A 245 25.37 -8.87 -17.18
C ASN A 245 24.20 -7.87 -17.17
N LYS A 246 23.22 -8.07 -16.27
CA LYS A 246 22.06 -7.19 -16.12
C LYS A 246 22.27 -6.16 -15.03
N ASN A 247 21.69 -4.98 -15.21
CA ASN A 247 21.43 -4.07 -14.09
C ASN A 247 20.06 -4.43 -13.51
N ILE A 248 19.98 -4.66 -12.21
CA ILE A 248 18.72 -5.01 -11.54
C ILE A 248 18.37 -4.01 -10.45
N MET A 249 17.08 -3.71 -10.34
CA MET A 249 16.52 -2.95 -9.23
C MET A 249 15.61 -3.86 -8.41
N THR A 250 15.73 -3.82 -7.09
CA THR A 250 14.81 -4.56 -6.21
C THR A 250 14.59 -3.88 -4.87
N ARG A 251 13.48 -4.25 -4.24
CA ARG A 251 13.09 -3.89 -2.88
C ARG A 251 12.99 -5.08 -1.95
N ARG A 252 13.24 -6.27 -2.51
CA ARG A 252 13.20 -7.51 -1.76
C ARG A 252 14.64 -7.89 -1.41
N PRO A 253 14.84 -8.60 -0.29
CA PRO A 253 16.15 -9.14 0.02
C PRO A 253 16.72 -9.94 -1.15
N ILE A 254 18.03 -9.81 -1.36
CA ILE A 254 18.79 -10.71 -2.22
C ILE A 254 19.57 -11.64 -1.30
N VAL A 255 19.41 -12.94 -1.50
CA VAL A 255 20.14 -13.99 -0.78
C VAL A 255 21.08 -14.66 -1.76
N ILE A 256 22.36 -14.74 -1.42
CA ILE A 256 23.41 -15.30 -2.24
C ILE A 256 24.01 -16.47 -1.47
N ASP A 257 23.76 -17.68 -1.93
CA ASP A 257 24.26 -18.91 -1.33
C ASP A 257 25.80 -19.01 -1.50
N ALA A 258 26.47 -19.77 -0.62
CA ALA A 258 27.93 -19.85 -0.55
C ALA A 258 28.58 -20.50 -1.80
N ASP A 259 27.80 -21.16 -2.66
CA ASP A 259 28.29 -21.77 -3.89
C ASP A 259 28.41 -20.77 -5.06
N VAL A 260 28.10 -19.49 -4.84
CA VAL A 260 28.22 -18.42 -5.81
C VAL A 260 29.62 -17.81 -5.74
N SER A 261 30.35 -17.85 -6.86
CA SER A 261 31.68 -17.23 -6.96
C SER A 261 31.62 -15.75 -7.36
N ARG A 262 32.69 -15.02 -7.06
CA ARG A 262 32.92 -13.65 -7.54
C ARG A 262 32.79 -13.51 -9.06
N GLU A 263 33.33 -14.47 -9.81
CA GLU A 263 33.23 -14.49 -11.28
C GLU A 263 31.77 -14.67 -11.73
N ALA A 264 31.00 -15.52 -11.05
CA ALA A 264 29.59 -15.70 -11.37
C ALA A 264 28.77 -14.42 -11.14
N LEU A 265 29.07 -13.68 -10.07
CA LEU A 265 28.46 -12.37 -9.79
C LEU A 265 28.81 -11.33 -10.85
N SER A 266 30.09 -11.20 -11.18
CA SER A 266 30.58 -10.24 -12.19
C SER A 266 29.99 -10.53 -13.59
N ASN A 267 29.78 -11.81 -13.92
CA ASN A 267 29.17 -12.21 -15.18
C ASN A 267 27.64 -12.05 -15.18
N ALA A 268 27.01 -12.05 -14.00
CA ALA A 268 25.56 -11.99 -13.86
C ALA A 268 25.04 -10.56 -13.78
N PHE A 269 25.74 -9.69 -13.05
CA PHE A 269 25.31 -8.33 -12.78
C PHE A 269 26.39 -7.31 -13.13
N SER A 270 25.97 -6.25 -13.80
CA SER A 270 26.79 -5.05 -13.96
C SER A 270 26.58 -4.07 -12.83
N LYS A 271 25.34 -3.93 -12.34
CA LYS A 271 24.97 -3.12 -11.17
C LYS A 271 23.74 -3.68 -10.45
N ILE A 272 23.67 -3.46 -9.15
CA ILE A 272 22.53 -3.80 -8.29
C ILE A 272 22.04 -2.51 -7.62
N HIS A 273 20.75 -2.22 -7.78
CA HIS A 273 20.06 -1.12 -7.10
C HIS A 273 19.09 -1.72 -6.09
N SER A 274 19.54 -1.91 -4.86
CA SER A 274 18.73 -2.53 -3.81
C SER A 274 18.37 -1.53 -2.72
N SER A 275 17.06 -1.35 -2.48
CA SER A 275 16.58 -0.62 -1.30
C SER A 275 16.32 -1.56 -0.12
N SER A 276 16.85 -2.78 -0.17
CA SER A 276 16.73 -3.81 0.86
C SER A 276 18.10 -4.45 1.11
N ILE A 277 18.18 -5.33 2.08
CA ILE A 277 19.42 -6.01 2.44
C ILE A 277 19.87 -6.98 1.35
N ILE A 278 21.18 -7.19 1.26
CA ILE A 278 21.78 -8.28 0.50
C ILE A 278 22.49 -9.20 1.49
N ILE A 279 22.13 -10.48 1.51
CA ILE A 279 22.74 -11.50 2.35
C ILE A 279 23.67 -12.33 1.48
N CYS A 280 24.95 -12.44 1.85
CA CYS A 280 25.92 -13.21 1.08
C CYS A 280 26.97 -13.87 1.98
N HIS A 281 27.70 -14.84 1.42
CA HIS A 281 28.88 -15.38 2.09
C HIS A 281 30.00 -14.33 2.15
N GLU A 282 30.83 -14.36 3.19
CA GLU A 282 31.93 -13.40 3.39
C GLU A 282 32.92 -13.34 2.20
N ASP A 283 33.19 -14.48 1.55
CA ASP A 283 34.06 -14.58 0.37
C ASP A 283 33.67 -13.70 -0.83
N VAL A 284 32.42 -13.22 -0.88
CA VAL A 284 31.92 -12.37 -1.97
C VAL A 284 31.41 -11.02 -1.50
N GLU A 285 31.56 -10.68 -0.22
CA GLU A 285 31.04 -9.42 0.34
C GLU A 285 31.56 -8.19 -0.41
N ASP A 286 32.85 -8.16 -0.71
CA ASP A 286 33.51 -7.01 -1.34
C ASP A 286 32.99 -6.74 -2.77
N ILE A 287 32.83 -7.78 -3.60
CA ILE A 287 32.27 -7.64 -4.95
C ILE A 287 30.80 -7.22 -4.90
N ILE A 288 30.03 -7.59 -3.87
CA ILE A 288 28.66 -7.11 -3.73
C ILE A 288 28.64 -5.60 -3.53
N TYR A 289 29.49 -5.07 -2.64
CA TYR A 289 29.63 -3.62 -2.48
C TYR A 289 30.08 -2.92 -3.77
N GLU A 290 30.98 -3.52 -4.55
CA GLU A 290 31.38 -2.98 -5.87
C GLU A 290 30.22 -2.93 -6.87
N LEU A 291 29.30 -3.90 -6.82
CA LEU A 291 28.13 -3.98 -7.70
C LEU A 291 26.98 -3.08 -7.25
N CYS A 292 26.91 -2.74 -5.96
CA CYS A 292 25.88 -1.87 -5.42
C CYS A 292 25.97 -0.44 -5.97
N SER A 293 24.84 0.07 -6.46
CA SER A 293 24.72 1.43 -6.98
C SER A 293 24.30 2.46 -5.93
N LEU A 294 23.77 1.99 -4.78
CA LEU A 294 23.42 2.81 -3.64
C LEU A 294 24.45 2.58 -2.53
N LEU A 295 24.91 3.67 -1.92
CA LEU A 295 25.84 3.60 -0.78
C LEU A 295 25.17 3.04 0.48
N ASP A 296 23.87 3.25 0.62
CA ASP A 296 23.09 2.85 1.80
C ASP A 296 22.53 1.42 1.68
N THR A 297 22.95 0.64 0.66
CA THR A 297 22.57 -0.77 0.59
C THR A 297 23.36 -1.56 1.65
N GLU A 298 22.64 -2.10 2.63
CA GLU A 298 23.22 -2.94 3.67
C GLU A 298 23.53 -4.35 3.13
N VAL A 299 24.79 -4.78 3.27
CA VAL A 299 25.27 -6.12 2.88
C VAL A 299 25.62 -6.90 4.15
N LEU A 300 24.87 -7.97 4.40
CA LEU A 300 25.00 -8.81 5.58
C LEU A 300 25.76 -10.09 5.23
N ALA A 301 27.06 -10.09 5.51
CA ALA A 301 27.91 -11.26 5.32
C ALA A 301 27.66 -12.35 6.36
N TYR A 302 27.66 -13.62 5.95
CA TYR A 302 27.67 -14.79 6.83
C TYR A 302 28.89 -15.67 6.55
N ASP A 303 29.34 -16.41 7.57
CA ASP A 303 30.42 -17.40 7.45
C ASP A 303 29.83 -18.74 6.99
N LYS A 304 29.25 -19.54 7.89
CA LYS A 304 28.80 -20.90 7.54
C LYS A 304 27.34 -20.95 7.09
N SER A 305 26.46 -20.42 7.93
CA SER A 305 25.03 -20.48 7.75
C SER A 305 24.38 -19.26 8.37
N PHE A 306 23.17 -18.96 7.90
CA PHE A 306 22.36 -17.89 8.44
C PHE A 306 20.91 -18.34 8.63
N ILE A 307 20.21 -17.65 9.52
CA ILE A 307 18.77 -17.78 9.75
C ILE A 307 18.17 -16.40 9.53
N LEU A 308 17.18 -16.31 8.64
CA LEU A 308 16.47 -15.08 8.32
C LEU A 308 15.06 -15.15 8.89
N ILE A 309 14.76 -14.27 9.85
CA ILE A 309 13.44 -14.14 10.48
C ILE A 309 12.74 -12.92 9.85
N GLU A 310 11.80 -13.15 8.94
CA GLU A 310 11.05 -12.08 8.27
C GLU A 310 9.67 -11.81 8.87
N ASN A 311 9.07 -12.79 9.54
CA ASN A 311 7.76 -12.70 10.17
C ASN A 311 7.90 -12.96 11.69
N GLU A 312 6.78 -13.20 12.36
CA GLU A 312 6.76 -13.66 13.76
C GLU A 312 7.21 -15.14 13.84
N GLU A 313 8.24 -15.40 14.64
CA GLU A 313 8.69 -16.74 15.00
C GLU A 313 8.92 -16.86 16.50
N GLU A 314 8.58 -18.03 17.07
CA GLU A 314 8.85 -18.38 18.47
C GLU A 314 9.89 -19.52 18.51
N TRP A 315 10.94 -19.33 19.30
CA TRP A 315 12.08 -20.23 19.39
C TRP A 315 12.34 -20.66 20.83
N SER A 316 12.33 -21.98 21.03
CA SER A 316 12.70 -22.66 22.27
C SER A 316 14.18 -23.05 22.31
N ASN A 317 14.63 -23.46 23.49
CA ASN A 317 16.02 -23.93 23.66
C ASN A 317 16.36 -25.12 22.76
N ASP A 318 15.41 -26.03 22.56
CA ASP A 318 15.57 -27.22 21.70
C ASP A 318 15.79 -26.83 20.22
N GLN A 319 15.17 -25.75 19.75
CA GLN A 319 15.37 -25.25 18.38
C GLN A 319 16.81 -24.75 18.18
N PHE A 320 17.38 -24.04 19.16
CA PHE A 320 18.79 -23.64 19.10
C PHE A 320 19.75 -24.84 19.17
N LEU A 321 19.47 -25.82 20.03
CA LEU A 321 20.29 -27.03 20.14
C LEU A 321 20.24 -27.88 18.86
N ALA A 322 19.12 -27.85 18.13
CA ALA A 322 18.95 -28.55 16.86
C ALA A 322 19.78 -27.93 15.71
N LEU A 323 20.34 -26.73 15.88
CA LEU A 323 21.24 -26.14 14.90
C LEU A 323 22.52 -26.98 14.78
N LYS A 324 22.76 -27.44 13.55
CA LYS A 324 23.92 -28.27 13.19
C LYS A 324 25.23 -27.54 13.41
N GLU A 325 25.23 -26.23 13.22
CA GLU A 325 26.39 -25.37 13.36
C GLU A 325 25.98 -23.97 13.86
N PRO A 326 26.90 -23.23 14.51
CA PRO A 326 26.65 -21.84 14.87
C PRO A 326 26.30 -21.01 13.64
N SER A 327 25.27 -20.18 13.75
CA SER A 327 24.70 -19.45 12.60
C SER A 327 24.61 -17.95 12.86
N ASN A 328 24.65 -17.15 11.79
CA ASN A 328 24.29 -15.73 11.83
C ASN A 328 22.76 -15.60 11.86
N PHE A 329 22.23 -14.74 12.72
CA PHE A 329 20.79 -14.46 12.81
C PHE A 329 20.50 -13.09 12.23
N ILE A 330 19.56 -13.02 11.29
CA ILE A 330 19.12 -11.79 10.65
C ILE A 330 17.64 -11.61 10.99
N VAL A 331 17.35 -10.68 11.90
CA VAL A 331 16.01 -10.48 12.45
C VAL A 331 15.41 -9.22 11.86
N ARG A 332 14.46 -9.40 10.93
CA ARG A 332 13.68 -8.31 10.30
C ARG A 332 12.24 -8.26 10.79
N GLY A 333 11.68 -9.41 11.14
CA GLY A 333 10.37 -9.56 11.75
C GLY A 333 10.45 -9.52 13.28
N GLU A 334 9.75 -10.45 13.92
CA GLU A 334 9.73 -10.59 15.37
C GLU A 334 10.23 -11.99 15.76
N LEU A 335 11.27 -12.06 16.58
CA LEU A 335 11.75 -13.30 17.16
C LEU A 335 11.44 -13.32 18.65
N THR A 336 10.54 -14.21 19.05
CA THR A 336 10.19 -14.41 20.45
C THR A 336 10.95 -15.60 21.01
N LEU A 337 11.70 -15.39 22.10
CA LEU A 337 12.42 -16.44 22.80
C LEU A 337 11.60 -16.96 23.98
N ASP A 338 11.45 -18.28 24.04
CA ASP A 338 10.74 -18.95 25.13
C ASP A 338 11.43 -18.78 26.49
N GLU A 339 10.69 -19.10 27.55
CA GLU A 339 11.21 -19.05 28.93
C GLU A 339 12.33 -20.06 29.20
N ASP A 340 12.41 -21.13 28.39
CA ASP A 340 13.36 -22.23 28.54
C ASP A 340 14.72 -21.98 27.88
N VAL A 341 14.84 -20.92 27.07
CA VAL A 341 16.07 -20.60 26.33
C VAL A 341 17.21 -20.26 27.29
N ASP A 342 18.34 -20.97 27.15
CA ASP A 342 19.55 -20.71 27.94
C ASP A 342 20.48 -19.72 27.23
N SER A 343 20.91 -18.70 27.98
CA SER A 343 21.99 -17.78 27.62
C SER A 343 23.28 -18.44 27.11
N GLU A 344 23.68 -19.59 27.66
CA GLU A 344 24.91 -20.29 27.23
C GLU A 344 24.72 -20.92 25.84
N VAL A 345 23.54 -21.48 25.58
CA VAL A 345 23.19 -22.05 24.26
C VAL A 345 23.19 -20.95 23.19
N LEU A 346 22.66 -19.76 23.50
CA LEU A 346 22.70 -18.62 22.58
C LEU A 346 24.15 -18.24 22.22
N GLN A 347 25.06 -18.19 23.21
CA GLN A 347 26.47 -17.87 22.97
C GLN A 347 27.21 -18.94 22.15
N GLU A 348 26.81 -20.20 22.27
CA GLU A 348 27.41 -21.30 21.50
C GLU A 348 26.87 -21.34 20.06
N LYS A 349 25.56 -21.10 19.88
CA LYS A 349 24.83 -21.36 18.63
C LYS A 349 24.65 -20.14 17.73
N ILE A 350 24.83 -18.93 18.26
CA ILE A 350 24.68 -17.69 17.50
C ILE A 350 26.05 -17.05 17.32
N VAL A 351 26.46 -16.89 16.07
CA VAL A 351 27.72 -16.22 15.72
C VAL A 351 27.59 -14.71 15.89
N ALA A 352 26.54 -14.15 15.32
CA ALA A 352 26.21 -12.74 15.36
C ALA A 352 24.72 -12.54 15.05
N ILE A 353 24.19 -11.39 15.45
CA ILE A 353 22.82 -10.97 15.21
C ILE A 353 22.83 -9.64 14.45
N ASP A 354 22.18 -9.61 13.30
CA ASP A 354 21.81 -8.38 12.60
C ASP A 354 20.36 -8.06 12.90
N LEU A 355 20.15 -7.12 13.83
CA LEU A 355 18.83 -6.78 14.36
C LEU A 355 18.27 -5.55 13.64
N MET A 356 17.19 -5.75 12.88
CA MET A 356 16.44 -4.69 12.18
C MET A 356 14.95 -4.69 12.58
N GLY A 357 14.46 -5.75 13.21
CA GLY A 357 13.10 -5.91 13.72
C GLY A 357 13.07 -5.94 15.25
N GLU A 358 12.35 -6.91 15.83
CA GLU A 358 12.22 -7.03 17.28
C GLU A 358 12.63 -8.43 17.78
N ILE A 359 13.31 -8.48 18.93
CA ILE A 359 13.50 -9.72 19.70
C ILE A 359 12.83 -9.57 21.05
N ILE A 360 11.85 -10.44 21.34
CA ILE A 360 11.15 -10.47 22.61
C ILE A 360 11.76 -11.57 23.49
N VAL A 361 12.22 -11.21 24.68
CA VAL A 361 12.81 -12.16 25.63
C VAL A 361 11.99 -12.29 26.90
N SER A 362 12.08 -13.45 27.53
CA SER A 362 11.42 -13.75 28.80
C SER A 362 12.03 -13.03 30.01
N ASN A 363 13.32 -12.62 29.95
CA ASN A 363 14.01 -12.02 31.08
C ASN A 363 15.25 -11.16 30.69
N LYS A 364 15.70 -10.32 31.64
CA LYS A 364 16.86 -9.42 31.49
C LYS A 364 18.19 -10.12 31.24
N LYS A 365 18.37 -11.35 31.72
CA LYS A 365 19.62 -12.10 31.50
C LYS A 365 19.76 -12.40 30.02
N LEU A 366 18.71 -12.90 29.37
CA LEU A 366 18.69 -13.14 27.93
C LEU A 366 18.88 -11.86 27.12
N LYS A 367 18.23 -10.76 27.52
CA LYS A 367 18.45 -9.45 26.90
C LYS A 367 19.94 -9.06 26.91
N GLY A 368 20.60 -9.18 28.06
CA GLY A 368 22.02 -8.88 28.19
C GLY A 368 22.92 -9.85 27.39
N SER A 369 22.55 -11.13 27.31
CA SER A 369 23.28 -12.11 26.49
C SER A 369 23.22 -11.77 25.00
N LEU A 370 22.03 -11.43 24.48
CA LEU A 370 21.85 -11.08 23.07
C LEU A 370 22.54 -9.77 22.68
N GLN A 371 22.58 -8.77 23.58
CA GLN A 371 23.25 -7.50 23.33
C GLN A 371 24.74 -7.65 22.96
N ASN A 372 25.41 -8.67 23.49
CA ASN A 372 26.81 -8.95 23.17
C ASN A 372 27.01 -9.64 21.82
N LEU A 373 25.93 -10.15 21.21
CA LEU A 373 25.93 -10.84 19.92
C LEU A 373 25.50 -9.92 18.78
N LEU A 374 25.07 -8.69 19.06
CA LEU A 374 24.64 -7.73 18.06
C LEU A 374 25.82 -7.23 17.22
N ARG A 375 25.71 -7.39 15.89
CA ARG A 375 26.58 -6.78 14.89
C ARG A 375 25.94 -5.52 14.31
N LEU A 376 24.68 -5.63 13.90
CA LEU A 376 23.81 -4.51 13.50
C LEU A 376 22.70 -4.35 14.54
N ASN A 377 22.39 -3.10 14.91
CA ASN A 377 21.42 -2.78 15.98
C ASN A 377 20.50 -1.62 15.58
N ASP A 378 19.68 -1.86 14.57
CA ASP A 378 18.66 -0.92 14.06
C ASP A 378 17.25 -1.26 14.57
N GLY A 379 17.10 -2.36 15.30
CA GLY A 379 15.85 -2.82 15.90
C GLY A 379 15.81 -2.72 17.42
N GLU A 380 14.93 -3.49 18.05
CA GLU A 380 14.72 -3.46 19.51
C GLU A 380 14.74 -4.85 20.16
N ILE A 381 15.27 -4.94 21.38
CA ILE A 381 15.15 -6.13 22.24
C ILE A 381 14.28 -5.77 23.44
N THR A 382 13.09 -6.35 23.53
CA THR A 382 12.10 -6.05 24.57
C THR A 382 11.89 -7.23 25.51
N GLU A 383 11.42 -6.96 26.73
CA GLU A 383 11.02 -8.00 27.68
C GLU A 383 9.51 -8.27 27.53
N ARG A 384 9.10 -9.53 27.51
CA ARG A 384 7.69 -9.93 27.35
C ARG A 384 6.83 -9.30 28.47
N ASN A 385 6.02 -8.31 28.12
CA ASN A 385 5.03 -7.73 29.04
C ASN A 385 3.78 -8.60 29.07
N LYS A 386 3.42 -9.13 30.25
CA LYS A 386 2.31 -10.09 30.49
C LYS A 386 0.89 -9.60 30.18
N THR A 387 0.71 -8.47 29.49
CA THR A 387 -0.59 -7.78 29.35
C THR A 387 -1.15 -7.72 27.93
N LYS A 388 -0.56 -8.39 26.94
CA LYS A 388 -0.94 -8.23 25.52
C LYS A 388 -1.29 -9.51 24.76
N ASP A 389 -1.71 -10.58 25.45
CA ASP A 389 -2.17 -11.80 24.78
C ASP A 389 -3.68 -12.02 24.96
N GLU A 390 -4.49 -11.27 24.22
CA GLU A 390 -5.82 -11.73 23.84
C GLU A 390 -5.93 -11.76 22.32
N LYS A 391 -5.88 -12.96 21.76
CA LYS A 391 -6.18 -13.26 20.34
C LYS A 391 -7.65 -12.92 20.06
N SER A 392 -7.94 -11.64 19.83
CA SER A 392 -9.19 -11.19 19.20
C SER A 392 -9.11 -11.49 17.70
N SER A 393 -10.24 -11.82 17.06
CA SER A 393 -10.27 -11.95 15.61
C SER A 393 -10.10 -10.55 15.00
N TYR A 394 -8.91 -10.28 14.47
CA TYR A 394 -8.58 -8.99 13.92
C TYR A 394 -8.98 -8.94 12.44
N LEU A 395 -10.00 -8.16 12.10
CA LEU A 395 -10.32 -7.84 10.70
C LEU A 395 -9.69 -6.50 10.35
N ASN A 396 -8.92 -6.42 9.27
CA ASN A 396 -8.27 -5.17 8.86
C ASN A 396 -8.60 -4.82 7.40
N ASN A 397 -8.56 -3.52 7.07
CA ASN A 397 -8.76 -2.97 5.72
C ASN A 397 -10.13 -3.27 5.10
N ILE A 398 -11.19 -2.85 5.75
CA ILE A 398 -12.58 -2.98 5.28
C ILE A 398 -12.96 -1.73 4.46
N GLY A 399 -13.48 -1.92 3.24
CA GLY A 399 -13.95 -0.81 2.41
C GLY A 399 -15.19 -0.11 3.00
N GLU A 400 -16.25 -0.88 3.24
CA GLU A 400 -17.46 -0.45 3.93
C GLU A 400 -17.85 -1.46 5.00
N LEU A 401 -18.08 -0.98 6.23
CA LEU A 401 -18.69 -1.75 7.30
C LEU A 401 -20.07 -1.18 7.60
N SER A 402 -21.11 -1.96 7.32
CA SER A 402 -22.48 -1.65 7.74
C SER A 402 -22.80 -2.42 9.01
N LEU A 403 -23.29 -1.71 10.03
CA LEU A 403 -23.71 -2.27 11.32
C LEU A 403 -25.23 -2.19 11.47
#